data_AF-A0A7Z8VJK2-F1
#
_entry.id   AF-A0A7Z8VJK2-F1
#
_cell.length_a   1.000
_cell.length_b   1.000
_cell.length_c   1.000
_cell.angle_alpha   90.00
_cell.angle_beta   90.00
_cell.angle_gamma   90.00
#
_symmetry.space_group_name_H-M   'P 1'
#
loop_
_entity.id
_entity.type
_entity.pdbx_description
1 polymer ?
#
loop_
_entity_poly.entity_id
_entity_poly.type
_entity_poly.pdbx_seq_one_letter_code
_entity_poly.pdbx_strand_id
1 'polypeptide(L)'
;MAGSDRGEAFHQLRRVIAETNGKKFRGSHHAELTLWNECARLIANCVIHYNAQILSELKEFNEHEGRSENLEALKRISPVAWFHINFSGFYS
;
A
#
# COMPACT_ATOMS: atom_id res chain seq x y z
N MET A 1 -2.21 -10.22 18.94
CA MET A 1 -2.98 -8.99 18.67
C MET A 1 -2.56 -8.49 17.28
N ALA A 2 -3.38 -8.64 16.23
CA ALA A 2 -2.95 -8.24 14.88
C ALA A 2 -4.11 -7.96 13.90
N GLY A 3 -5.34 -7.75 14.38
CA GLY A 3 -6.50 -7.50 13.53
C GLY A 3 -6.70 -6.03 13.17
N SER A 4 -6.53 -5.12 14.15
CA SER A 4 -6.77 -3.68 13.98
C SER A 4 -5.79 -3.00 13.04
N ASP A 5 -4.49 -3.28 13.17
CA ASP A 5 -3.45 -2.48 12.51
C ASP A 5 -3.45 -2.65 10.98
N ARG A 6 -3.87 -3.82 10.47
CA ARG A 6 -3.92 -4.09 9.02
C ARG A 6 -5.07 -3.39 8.33
N GLY A 7 -6.25 -3.40 8.94
CA GLY A 7 -7.43 -2.70 8.42
C GLY A 7 -7.20 -1.20 8.43
N GLU A 8 -6.63 -0.68 9.52
CA GLU A 8 -6.32 0.74 9.67
C GLU A 8 -5.25 1.22 8.69
N ALA A 9 -4.17 0.45 8.47
CA ALA A 9 -3.17 0.76 7.46
C ALA A 9 -3.76 0.81 6.04
N PHE A 10 -4.70 -0.08 5.71
CA PHE A 10 -5.39 -0.07 4.42
C PHE A 10 -6.29 1.16 4.27
N HIS A 11 -7.03 1.52 5.32
CA HIS A 11 -7.83 2.75 5.33
C HIS A 11 -6.96 4.00 5.17
N GLN A 12 -5.80 4.05 5.82
CA GLN A 12 -4.83 5.13 5.67
C GLN A 12 -4.26 5.22 4.25
N LEU A 13 -3.87 4.08 3.65
CA LEU A 13 -3.42 4.02 2.25
C LEU A 13 -4.48 4.60 1.29
N ARG A 14 -5.73 4.15 1.43
CA ARG A 14 -6.84 4.67 0.61
C ARG A 14 -7.05 6.17 0.79
N ARG A 15 -6.87 6.68 2.01
CA ARG A 15 -6.99 8.11 2.30
C ARG A 15 -5.91 8.92 1.58
N VAL A 16 -4.65 8.48 1.62
CA VAL A 16 -3.53 9.17 0.95
C VAL A 16 -3.70 9.19 -0.57
N ILE A 17 -4.15 8.06 -1.15
CA ILE A 17 -4.49 7.97 -2.57
C ILE A 17 -5.60 8.99 -2.92
N ALA A 18 -6.63 9.12 -2.09
CA ALA A 18 -7.71 10.07 -2.31
C ALA A 18 -7.28 11.54 -2.13
N GLU A 19 -6.41 11.84 -1.17
CA GLU A 19 -5.91 13.18 -0.88
C GLU A 19 -4.97 13.71 -1.97
N THR A 20 -4.22 12.82 -2.63
CA THR A 20 -3.28 13.18 -3.71
C THR A 20 -3.97 13.83 -4.91
N ASN A 21 -5.25 13.50 -5.17
CA ASN A 21 -6.06 14.16 -6.20
C ASN A 21 -6.70 15.50 -5.74
N GLY A 22 -6.11 16.13 -4.73
CA GLY A 22 -6.32 17.55 -4.42
C GLY A 22 -7.68 17.88 -3.82
N LYS A 23 -8.35 16.93 -3.13
CA LYS A 23 -9.70 17.11 -2.56
C LYS A 23 -10.74 17.65 -3.58
N LYS A 24 -10.47 17.52 -4.89
CA LYS A 24 -11.34 18.01 -5.98
C LYS A 24 -12.58 17.14 -6.20
N PHE A 25 -12.78 16.10 -5.40
CA PHE A 25 -14.00 15.30 -5.43
C PHE A 25 -15.11 15.91 -4.60
N ARG A 26 -15.67 17.00 -5.13
CA ARG A 26 -17.05 17.42 -4.86
C ARG A 26 -17.99 16.83 -5.93
N GLY A 27 -17.85 15.53 -6.19
CA GLY A 27 -18.74 14.82 -7.08
C GLY A 27 -20.16 14.92 -6.53
N SER A 28 -21.05 15.61 -7.24
CA SER A 28 -22.45 15.79 -6.80
C SER A 28 -23.30 14.55 -7.09
N HIS A 29 -22.69 13.49 -7.67
CA HIS A 29 -23.38 12.33 -8.20
C HIS A 29 -22.79 11.01 -7.67
N HIS A 30 -23.67 10.10 -7.23
CA HIS A 30 -23.31 8.84 -6.57
C HIS A 30 -22.40 7.94 -7.45
N ALA A 31 -22.64 7.90 -8.76
CA ALA A 31 -21.87 7.06 -9.68
C ALA A 31 -20.38 7.43 -9.75
N GLU A 32 -20.06 8.73 -9.72
CA GLU A 32 -18.68 9.19 -9.73
C GLU A 32 -17.96 8.79 -8.43
N LEU A 33 -18.61 8.99 -7.28
CA LEU A 33 -18.05 8.58 -5.99
C LEU A 33 -17.77 7.07 -5.94
N THR A 34 -18.66 6.25 -6.52
CA THR A 34 -18.46 4.80 -6.61
C THR A 34 -17.27 4.44 -7.50
N LEU A 35 -17.19 5.03 -8.70
CA LEU A 35 -16.05 4.81 -9.61
C LEU A 35 -14.73 5.17 -8.93
N TRP A 36 -14.68 6.32 -8.25
CA TRP A 36 -13.50 6.75 -7.52
C TRP A 36 -13.10 5.81 -6.39
N ASN A 37 -14.08 5.30 -5.64
CA ASN A 37 -13.81 4.31 -4.60
C ASN A 37 -13.21 3.02 -5.18
N GLU A 38 -13.71 2.54 -6.32
CA GLU A 38 -13.18 1.36 -6.99
C GLU A 38 -11.77 1.61 -7.57
N CYS A 39 -11.52 2.77 -8.17
CA CYS A 39 -10.17 3.15 -8.60
C CYS A 39 -9.19 3.21 -7.42
N ALA A 40 -9.58 3.81 -6.29
CA ALA A 40 -8.74 3.87 -5.10
C ALA A 40 -8.45 2.48 -4.51
N ARG A 41 -9.45 1.57 -4.54
CA ARG A 41 -9.27 0.16 -4.15
C ARG A 41 -8.32 -0.56 -5.09
N LEU A 42 -8.43 -0.35 -6.40
CA LEU A 42 -7.54 -0.92 -7.39
C LEU A 42 -6.08 -0.48 -7.14
N ILE A 43 -5.85 0.82 -6.98
CA ILE A 43 -4.50 1.36 -6.71
C ILE A 43 -3.95 0.78 -5.40
N ALA A 44 -4.75 0.73 -4.34
CA ALA A 44 -4.32 0.13 -3.08
C ALA A 44 -3.93 -1.35 -3.24
N ASN A 45 -4.71 -2.12 -4.01
CA ASN A 45 -4.39 -3.52 -4.32
C ASN A 45 -3.10 -3.64 -5.14
N CYS A 46 -2.87 -2.77 -6.12
CA CYS A 46 -1.62 -2.74 -6.88
C CYS A 46 -0.40 -2.47 -5.99
N VAL A 47 -0.51 -1.52 -5.06
CA VAL A 47 0.55 -1.22 -4.07
C VAL A 47 0.84 -2.44 -3.20
N ILE A 48 -0.21 -3.07 -2.65
CA ILE A 48 -0.07 -4.26 -1.80
C ILE A 48 0.58 -5.40 -2.57
N HIS A 49 0.14 -5.62 -3.82
CA HIS A 49 0.68 -6.65 -4.68
C HIS A 49 2.17 -6.42 -4.98
N TYR A 50 2.54 -5.19 -5.35
CA TYR A 50 3.92 -4.81 -5.61
C TYR A 50 4.82 -5.03 -4.40
N ASN A 51 4.40 -4.56 -3.23
CA ASN A 51 5.14 -4.77 -1.98
C ASN A 51 5.26 -6.26 -1.63
N ALA A 52 4.19 -7.04 -1.81
CA ALA A 52 4.19 -8.48 -1.55
C ALA A 52 5.15 -9.23 -2.50
N GLN A 53 5.25 -8.80 -3.76
CA GLN A 53 6.18 -9.38 -4.73
C GLN A 53 7.63 -9.12 -4.30
N ILE A 54 8.00 -7.88 -4.00
CA ILE A 54 9.35 -7.52 -3.53
C ILE A 54 9.71 -8.28 -2.25
N LEU A 55 8.78 -8.35 -1.28
CA LEU A 55 9.01 -9.09 -0.04
C LEU A 55 9.20 -10.60 -0.28
N SER A 56 8.49 -11.16 -1.26
CA SER A 56 8.66 -12.57 -1.67
C SER A 56 10.04 -12.80 -2.28
N GLU A 57 10.47 -11.95 -3.21
CA GLU A 57 11.79 -12.04 -3.84
C GLU A 57 12.92 -11.87 -2.80
N LEU A 58 12.79 -10.90 -1.89
CA LEU A 58 13.75 -10.69 -0.81
C LEU A 58 13.80 -11.86 0.16
N LYS A 59 12.65 -12.48 0.46
CA LYS A 59 12.60 -13.67 1.32
C LYS A 59 13.37 -14.82 0.68
N GLU A 60 13.09 -15.13 -0.59
CA GLU A 60 13.76 -16.21 -1.33
C GLU A 60 15.28 -15.99 -1.39
N PHE A 61 15.70 -14.75 -1.67
CA PHE A 61 17.12 -14.39 -1.67
C PHE A 61 17.79 -14.61 -0.30
N ASN A 62 17.18 -14.14 0.79
CA ASN A 62 17.77 -14.29 2.12
C ASN A 62 17.73 -15.73 2.64
N GLU A 63 16.74 -16.54 2.22
CA GLU A 63 16.71 -17.98 2.48
C GLU A 63 17.86 -18.70 1.77
N HIS A 64 18.14 -18.35 0.51
CA HIS A 64 19.27 -18.89 -0.24
C HIS A 64 20.63 -18.51 0.37
N GLU A 65 20.77 -17.26 0.82
CA GLU A 65 22.02 -16.74 1.41
C GLU A 65 22.19 -17.08 2.90
N GLY A 66 21.22 -17.76 3.53
CA GLY A 66 21.27 -18.14 4.95
C GLY A 66 21.19 -16.97 5.95
N ARG A 67 20.71 -15.80 5.53
CA ARG A 67 20.69 -14.56 6.34
C ARG A 67 19.45 -14.48 7.23
N SER A 68 19.50 -15.21 8.34
CA SER A 68 18.37 -15.37 9.26
C SER A 68 17.91 -14.06 9.90
N GLU A 69 18.82 -13.12 10.17
CA GLU A 69 18.50 -11.81 10.72
C GLU A 69 17.63 -10.96 9.77
N ASN A 70 17.86 -11.07 8.46
CA ASN A 70 17.08 -10.35 7.45
C ASN A 70 15.68 -10.94 7.31
N LEU A 71 15.54 -12.26 7.43
CA LEU A 71 14.24 -12.92 7.44
C LEU A 71 13.37 -12.48 8.64
N GLU A 72 13.98 -12.31 9.81
CA GLU A 72 13.28 -11.79 10.99
C GLU A 72 12.88 -10.31 10.84
N ALA A 73 13.70 -9.50 10.17
CA ALA A 73 13.35 -8.12 9.84
C ALA A 73 12.19 -8.05 8.82
N LEU A 74 12.23 -8.88 7.77
CA LEU A 74 11.20 -8.94 6.72
C LEU A 74 9.81 -9.26 7.29
N LYS A 75 9.71 -10.13 8.29
CA LYS A 75 8.44 -10.46 8.97
C LYS A 75 7.75 -9.25 9.61
N ARG A 76 8.49 -8.18 9.92
CA ARG A 76 7.96 -6.96 10.53
C ARG A 76 7.44 -5.96 9.50
N ILE A 77 7.76 -6.16 8.22
CA ILE A 77 7.35 -5.26 7.14
C ILE A 77 5.95 -5.66 6.67
N SER A 78 5.02 -4.71 6.76
CA SER A 78 3.67 -4.89 6.23
C SER A 78 3.66 -4.69 4.71
N PRO A 79 3.04 -5.58 3.92
CA PRO A 79 2.80 -5.36 2.49
C PRO A 79 1.91 -4.14 2.22
N VAL A 80 1.18 -3.64 3.23
CA VAL A 80 0.35 -2.44 3.14
C VAL A 80 1.16 -1.15 3.35
N ALA A 81 2.45 -1.25 3.72
CA ALA A 81 3.30 -0.09 3.92
C ALA A 81 3.37 0.78 2.64
N TRP A 82 3.16 2.08 2.79
CA TRP A 82 3.08 3.00 1.65
C TRP A 82 3.88 4.28 1.85
N PHE A 83 4.47 4.47 3.04
CA PHE A 83 5.29 5.64 3.37
C PHE A 83 6.52 5.80 2.44
N HIS A 84 6.96 4.71 1.81
CA HIS A 84 8.06 4.72 0.83
C HIS A 84 7.61 5.03 -0.61
N ILE A 85 6.31 5.20 -0.87
CA ILE A 85 5.75 5.42 -2.21
C ILE A 85 5.35 6.88 -2.37
N ASN A 86 5.93 7.56 -3.38
CA ASN A 86 5.55 8.91 -3.75
C ASN A 86 4.32 8.90 -4.68
N PHE A 87 3.12 9.02 -4.11
CA PHE A 87 1.89 9.11 -4.90
C PHE A 87 1.74 10.44 -5.64
N SER A 88 2.42 11.51 -5.19
CA SER A 88 2.31 12.84 -5.81
C SER A 88 3.00 12.95 -7.16
N GLY A 89 3.94 12.04 -7.47
CA GLY A 89 4.70 12.04 -8.72
C GLY A 89 5.69 13.20 -8.88
N PHE A 90 5.77 14.11 -7.91
CA PHE A 90 6.75 15.20 -7.91
C PHE A 90 8.04 14.74 -7.24
N TYR A 91 9.14 14.79 -7.98
CA TYR A 91 10.49 14.64 -7.45
C TYR A 91 11.13 16.02 -7.49
N SER A 92 11.42 16.60 -6.32
CA SER A 92 12.11 17.89 -6.15
C SER A 92 13.61 17.72 -6.03
#